data_AF-A0A962RK46-F1
#
_entry.id   AF-A0A962RK46-F1
#
_cell.length_a   1.000
_cell.length_b   1.000
_cell.length_c   1.000
_cell.angle_alpha   90.00
_cell.angle_beta   90.00
_cell.angle_gamma   90.00
#
_symmetry.space_group_name_H-M   'P 1'
#
loop_
_entity.id
_entity.type
_entity.pdbx_description
1 polymer ?
#
loop_
_entity_poly.entity_id
_entity_poly.type
_entity_poly.pdbx_seq_one_letter_code
_entity_poly.pdbx_strand_id
1 'polypeptide(L)'
;MERRDLWRHVPLAFVVAMALTLASGLSPIFPLRQALAAGTSAQAATAALDAAPTHIAETGTMAGQAGTDGGAATYQVPIVVPPGRAGMQPSLSLNYNSRNGDGIAGMGWSISGLSSIHRCPQTPEQDGATRGVSYSSTDRLCLDGQRLVSVDGGYGNSGTVYRTEIDSYARVTQMSGNLASSTTWFKVEQKNGRILNYGNSANSRVQPAGAAAPLSWLVDKVQDRVGNFQSYSYTNFGNGEILLGTVTYTGLDTSLGTVAGNRSVEFSYQTRTAAAAGAQDIASSALAGGMTLQTRALESIRSKIDGAVVRKYVPAYEKARYSGRLLMTSLKECAGEFAPCHPPTLFSYNDGDLNFQLKSLAGLGLASPLPDSGENNELYQLRVAGDYDGDGTREAVVKVAAGPNSGAYLTQFTGDRRANISASITGAYGALGSPQVSEADMDGSGRAALIGLPQLDTSNVAFGLWNYQAYPRGAPASGNPFGKVRTDIALPGFAIGIHKQVLAADVDADGKTDVLTIAPESCGSDGFGNRNGVFLNRNVSNGQFVIGTEVHFEARRLLFCLPRI
;
A
#
# COMPACT_ATOMS: atom_id res chain seq x y z
N MET A 1 -55.43 -9.10 -26.70
CA MET A 1 -56.02 -8.32 -25.59
C MET A 1 -54.84 -7.68 -24.88
N GLU A 2 -54.42 -6.43 -25.18
CA GLU A 2 -55.20 -5.22 -25.56
C GLU A 2 -56.15 -4.81 -24.42
N ARG A 3 -56.19 -3.57 -23.88
CA ARG A 3 -55.83 -2.19 -24.35
C ARG A 3 -55.11 -1.41 -23.23
N ARG A 4 -54.06 -0.59 -23.45
CA ARG A 4 -53.82 0.68 -24.20
C ARG A 4 -53.98 1.98 -23.37
N ASP A 5 -52.94 2.80 -23.53
CA ASP A 5 -52.57 4.17 -23.11
C ASP A 5 -53.64 5.28 -23.16
N LEU A 6 -53.37 6.45 -22.50
CA LEU A 6 -53.17 7.73 -23.22
C LEU A 6 -52.63 8.95 -22.39
N TRP A 7 -51.37 9.33 -22.66
CA TRP A 7 -50.78 10.69 -22.90
C TRP A 7 -50.89 11.93 -21.93
N ARG A 8 -49.69 12.43 -21.56
CA ARG A 8 -49.13 13.82 -21.59
C ARG A 8 -50.06 15.08 -21.62
N HIS A 9 -49.75 16.11 -20.81
CA HIS A 9 -48.95 17.32 -21.20
C HIS A 9 -48.79 18.37 -20.04
N VAL A 10 -47.98 19.43 -20.26
CA VAL A 10 -47.61 20.50 -19.28
C VAL A 10 -47.68 21.90 -19.93
N PRO A 11 -48.26 22.91 -19.25
CA PRO A 11 -47.65 24.25 -19.05
C PRO A 11 -47.77 24.72 -17.57
N LEU A 12 -46.89 25.50 -16.94
CA LEU A 12 -46.09 26.70 -17.30
C LEU A 12 -46.85 28.05 -17.14
N ALA A 13 -46.65 28.76 -16.00
CA ALA A 13 -46.52 30.22 -15.86
C ALA A 13 -46.41 30.66 -14.38
N PHE A 14 -45.59 31.67 -14.06
CA PHE A 14 -45.66 32.44 -12.80
C PHE A 14 -45.13 33.88 -13.04
N VAL A 15 -45.60 34.88 -12.26
CA VAL A 15 -45.70 36.28 -12.72
C VAL A 15 -45.47 37.29 -11.57
N VAL A 16 -44.54 38.27 -11.76
CA VAL A 16 -44.41 39.56 -11.00
C VAL A 16 -44.04 39.39 -9.49
N ALA A 17 -43.40 40.28 -8.72
CA ALA A 17 -42.89 41.67 -8.78
C ALA A 17 -41.52 41.75 -8.01
N MET A 18 -40.75 42.84 -7.80
CA MET A 18 -40.64 44.25 -8.27
C MET A 18 -39.16 44.69 -8.02
N ALA A 19 -38.80 45.99 -7.98
CA ALA A 19 -37.42 46.47 -7.75
C ALA A 19 -37.34 47.77 -6.92
N LEU A 20 -36.22 47.97 -6.19
CA LEU A 20 -35.58 49.29 -5.97
C LEU A 20 -34.15 49.18 -5.36
N THR A 21 -33.13 49.81 -5.99
CA THR A 21 -31.88 50.41 -5.42
C THR A 21 -30.96 49.59 -4.47
N LEU A 22 -29.61 49.73 -4.44
CA LEU A 22 -28.67 50.75 -4.96
C LEU A 22 -27.21 50.18 -5.05
N ALA A 23 -26.28 50.95 -5.65
CA ALA A 23 -24.81 50.92 -5.49
C ALA A 23 -23.95 49.74 -6.05
N SER A 24 -23.38 49.97 -7.24
CA SER A 24 -21.96 49.74 -7.65
C SER A 24 -21.15 48.51 -7.16
N GLY A 25 -20.68 47.65 -8.09
CA GLY A 25 -19.61 46.68 -7.78
C GLY A 25 -19.17 45.69 -8.88
N LEU A 26 -18.52 46.16 -9.96
CA LEU A 26 -17.62 45.44 -10.90
C LEU A 26 -18.11 44.14 -11.63
N SER A 27 -17.58 43.90 -12.83
CA SER A 27 -18.05 42.85 -13.77
C SER A 27 -17.20 41.57 -13.81
N PRO A 28 -17.82 40.43 -14.14
CA PRO A 28 -17.25 39.37 -14.99
C PRO A 28 -18.00 39.30 -16.36
N ILE A 29 -17.32 39.17 -17.52
CA ILE A 29 -16.98 37.89 -18.24
C ILE A 29 -18.26 37.17 -18.75
N PHE A 30 -18.50 36.81 -20.02
CA PHE A 30 -17.66 36.69 -21.25
C PHE A 30 -18.47 37.01 -22.57
N PRO A 31 -18.01 36.73 -23.83
CA PRO A 31 -18.38 37.55 -24.99
C PRO A 31 -19.44 36.96 -25.95
N LEU A 32 -19.92 37.82 -26.86
CA LEU A 32 -20.71 37.42 -28.04
C LEU A 32 -19.81 36.85 -29.16
N ARG A 33 -20.27 35.79 -29.84
CA ARG A 33 -19.74 35.40 -31.17
C ARG A 33 -20.45 36.17 -32.27
N GLN A 34 -19.69 36.72 -33.21
CA GLN A 34 -20.08 36.89 -34.62
C GLN A 34 -18.84 36.73 -35.51
N ALA A 35 -19.05 36.39 -36.79
CA ALA A 35 -18.01 35.96 -37.72
C ALA A 35 -18.39 36.31 -39.17
N LEU A 36 -17.53 35.93 -40.13
CA LEU A 36 -17.58 36.21 -41.57
C LEU A 36 -17.16 37.66 -41.95
N ALA A 37 -16.46 37.90 -43.08
CA ALA A 37 -15.78 36.98 -44.00
C ALA A 37 -14.76 37.72 -44.91
N ALA A 38 -14.09 36.92 -45.77
CA ALA A 38 -13.25 37.29 -46.92
C ALA A 38 -11.83 37.85 -46.61
N GLY A 39 -10.80 37.44 -47.35
CA GLY A 39 -10.77 36.33 -48.32
C GLY A 39 -9.52 36.30 -49.21
N THR A 40 -8.94 35.12 -49.42
CA THR A 40 -7.87 34.84 -50.39
C THR A 40 -8.10 33.50 -51.07
N SER A 41 -7.72 33.39 -52.35
CA SER A 41 -8.01 32.24 -53.21
C SER A 41 -7.37 30.94 -52.75
N ALA A 42 -8.17 29.89 -52.57
CA ALA A 42 -7.68 28.52 -52.39
C ALA A 42 -7.19 27.97 -53.74
N GLN A 43 -5.88 27.91 -53.92
CA GLN A 43 -5.26 27.12 -54.99
C GLN A 43 -5.44 25.63 -54.64
N ALA A 44 -5.89 24.82 -55.60
CA ALA A 44 -6.14 23.39 -55.37
C ALA A 44 -4.80 22.66 -55.17
N ALA A 45 -4.45 22.37 -53.91
CA ALA A 45 -3.26 21.61 -53.57
C ALA A 45 -3.37 20.19 -54.11
N THR A 46 -2.49 19.82 -55.04
CA THR A 46 -2.33 18.44 -55.51
C THR A 46 -1.72 17.59 -54.39
N ALA A 47 -2.58 17.01 -53.56
CA ALA A 47 -2.18 16.18 -52.43
C ALA A 47 -1.49 14.88 -52.91
N ALA A 48 -0.16 14.87 -52.92
CA ALA A 48 0.62 13.65 -53.04
C ALA A 48 0.41 12.80 -51.78
N LEU A 49 -0.17 11.60 -51.95
CA LEU A 49 -0.66 10.77 -50.84
C LEU A 49 0.43 10.12 -49.96
N ASP A 50 1.71 10.27 -50.32
CA ASP A 50 2.87 9.69 -49.61
C ASP A 50 3.69 10.71 -48.79
N ALA A 51 3.29 11.98 -48.74
CA ALA A 51 3.97 12.99 -47.93
C ALA A 51 3.43 12.99 -46.49
N ALA A 52 4.15 12.37 -45.56
CA ALA A 52 3.86 12.49 -44.12
C ALA A 52 3.95 13.97 -43.68
N PRO A 53 3.05 14.47 -42.80
CA PRO A 53 3.04 15.87 -42.40
C PRO A 53 4.34 16.26 -41.67
N THR A 54 4.88 17.43 -42.00
CA THR A 54 6.13 17.95 -41.44
C THR A 54 6.01 18.21 -39.94
N HIS A 55 6.56 17.30 -39.14
CA HIS A 55 6.56 17.35 -37.68
C HIS A 55 7.46 18.47 -37.16
N ILE A 56 6.87 19.51 -36.55
CA ILE A 56 7.64 20.54 -35.83
C ILE A 56 8.16 19.92 -34.54
N ALA A 57 9.49 19.83 -34.41
CA ALA A 57 10.17 19.05 -33.37
C ALA A 57 9.85 19.44 -31.91
N GLU A 58 9.33 20.65 -31.69
CA GLU A 58 9.08 21.24 -30.36
C GLU A 58 7.59 21.34 -30.00
N THR A 59 6.66 21.06 -30.92
CA THR A 59 5.22 21.22 -30.66
C THR A 59 4.59 19.95 -30.10
N GLY A 60 4.41 19.90 -28.78
CA GLY A 60 3.60 18.90 -28.08
C GLY A 60 4.23 18.44 -26.77
N THR A 61 3.38 17.97 -25.85
CA THR A 61 3.81 17.29 -24.62
C THR A 61 3.74 15.78 -24.80
N MET A 62 4.57 15.03 -24.07
CA MET A 62 4.39 13.58 -23.94
C MET A 62 3.01 13.22 -23.38
N ALA A 63 2.54 12.01 -23.65
CA ALA A 63 1.24 11.55 -23.18
C ALA A 63 1.23 11.31 -21.66
N GLY A 64 0.21 11.84 -20.98
CA GLY A 64 0.01 11.63 -19.54
C GLY A 64 -1.43 11.91 -19.11
N GLN A 65 -1.89 11.20 -18.08
CA GLN A 65 -3.23 11.39 -17.49
C GLN A 65 -3.11 11.48 -15.96
N ALA A 66 -3.53 12.61 -15.40
CA ALA A 66 -3.65 12.81 -13.96
C ALA A 66 -5.05 12.40 -13.47
N GLY A 67 -5.15 11.91 -12.23
CA GLY A 67 -6.43 11.53 -11.64
C GLY A 67 -6.37 11.40 -10.11
N THR A 68 -7.48 10.94 -9.55
CA THR A 68 -7.62 10.62 -8.13
C THR A 68 -8.39 9.33 -7.97
N ASP A 69 -7.86 8.38 -7.19
CA ASP A 69 -8.50 7.09 -6.92
C ASP A 69 -8.44 6.77 -5.43
N GLY A 70 -9.58 6.42 -4.82
CA GLY A 70 -9.71 6.18 -3.38
C GLY A 70 -9.21 7.33 -2.47
N GLY A 71 -9.05 8.55 -2.99
CA GLY A 71 -8.41 9.69 -2.30
C GLY A 71 -6.88 9.75 -2.39
N ALA A 72 -6.23 8.87 -3.17
CA ALA A 72 -4.84 9.00 -3.58
C ALA A 72 -4.73 9.80 -4.89
N ALA A 73 -3.65 10.55 -5.05
CA ALA A 73 -3.32 11.20 -6.33
C ALA A 73 -2.67 10.17 -7.27
N THR A 74 -3.10 10.13 -8.53
CA THR A 74 -2.61 9.19 -9.54
C THR A 74 -2.13 9.91 -10.80
N TYR A 75 -1.14 9.33 -11.48
CA TYR A 75 -0.66 9.80 -12.78
C TYR A 75 -0.21 8.63 -13.64
N GLN A 76 -0.67 8.55 -14.89
CA GLN A 76 -0.34 7.49 -15.83
C GLN A 76 0.38 8.03 -17.07
N VAL A 77 1.53 7.45 -17.40
CA VAL A 77 2.25 7.64 -18.67
C VAL A 77 2.17 6.34 -19.48
N PRO A 78 1.40 6.29 -20.59
CA PRO A 78 1.37 5.12 -21.46
C PRO A 78 2.68 5.00 -22.25
N ILE A 79 3.27 3.81 -22.28
CA ILE A 79 4.42 3.51 -23.13
C ILE A 79 3.91 3.24 -24.54
N VAL A 80 4.11 4.20 -25.44
CA VAL A 80 3.68 4.12 -26.85
C VAL A 80 4.54 3.11 -27.62
N VAL A 81 3.95 1.96 -27.94
CA VAL A 81 4.56 0.88 -28.72
C VAL A 81 4.06 0.87 -30.16
N PRO A 82 4.88 0.47 -31.16
CA PRO A 82 4.39 0.28 -32.53
C PRO A 82 3.31 -0.84 -32.61
N PRO A 83 2.34 -0.76 -33.54
CA PRO A 83 1.18 -1.65 -33.55
C PRO A 83 1.53 -3.11 -33.80
N GLY A 84 0.77 -4.01 -33.16
CA GLY A 84 0.90 -5.47 -33.29
C GLY A 84 -0.03 -6.07 -34.33
N ARG A 85 0.29 -7.29 -34.79
CA ARG A 85 -0.59 -8.08 -35.68
C ARG A 85 -1.96 -8.24 -35.01
N ALA A 86 -3.05 -7.86 -35.71
CA ALA A 86 -4.42 -7.94 -35.19
C ALA A 86 -4.64 -7.33 -33.79
N GLY A 87 -3.89 -6.30 -33.40
CA GLY A 87 -3.98 -5.69 -32.06
C GLY A 87 -3.24 -6.45 -30.94
N MET A 88 -2.44 -7.45 -31.27
CA MET A 88 -1.56 -8.18 -30.34
C MET A 88 -0.25 -7.42 -30.10
N GLN A 89 -0.35 -6.23 -29.49
CA GLN A 89 0.75 -5.52 -28.84
C GLN A 89 0.59 -5.50 -27.31
N PRO A 90 1.67 -5.31 -26.54
CA PRO A 90 1.56 -5.09 -25.10
C PRO A 90 0.96 -3.69 -24.81
N SER A 91 0.36 -3.55 -23.63
CA SER A 91 -0.25 -2.30 -23.15
C SER A 91 0.40 -1.90 -21.83
N LEU A 92 1.55 -1.24 -21.91
CA LEU A 92 2.41 -0.93 -20.76
C LEU A 92 2.31 0.54 -20.37
N SER A 93 2.47 0.86 -19.09
CA SER A 93 2.52 2.24 -18.59
C SER A 93 3.44 2.38 -17.37
N LEU A 94 3.93 3.59 -17.14
CA LEU A 94 4.46 4.01 -15.84
C LEU A 94 3.33 4.70 -15.07
N ASN A 95 3.00 4.18 -13.89
CA ASN A 95 1.91 4.67 -13.05
C ASN A 95 2.46 5.16 -11.71
N TYR A 96 2.14 6.40 -11.37
CA TYR A 96 2.27 6.96 -10.03
C TYR A 96 0.97 6.78 -9.25
N ASN A 97 1.08 6.41 -7.97
CA ASN A 97 0.00 6.54 -6.99
C ASN A 97 0.61 7.03 -5.66
N SER A 98 0.03 8.04 -5.03
CA SER A 98 0.57 8.64 -3.81
C SER A 98 0.50 7.74 -2.55
N ARG A 99 -0.09 6.55 -2.65
CA ARG A 99 -0.06 5.49 -1.62
C ARG A 99 0.89 4.32 -1.96
N ASN A 100 1.41 4.26 -3.18
CA ASN A 100 2.41 3.23 -3.52
C ASN A 100 3.70 3.46 -2.72
N GLY A 101 4.34 2.36 -2.33
CA GLY A 101 5.62 2.38 -1.62
C GLY A 101 6.80 2.75 -2.52
N ASP A 102 7.95 2.17 -2.20
CA ASP A 102 9.12 2.25 -3.09
C ASP A 102 8.96 1.32 -4.30
N GLY A 103 9.44 1.78 -5.44
CA GLY A 103 9.13 1.21 -6.74
C GLY A 103 10.27 1.40 -7.76
N ILE A 104 10.03 0.91 -8.97
CA ILE A 104 11.09 0.75 -9.98
C ILE A 104 11.55 2.08 -10.60
N ALA A 105 10.77 3.14 -10.46
CA ALA A 105 11.19 4.52 -10.74
C ALA A 105 11.12 5.39 -9.47
N GLY A 106 11.50 4.82 -8.33
CA GLY A 106 11.45 5.48 -7.02
C GLY A 106 10.05 5.56 -6.43
N MET A 107 9.88 6.41 -5.42
CA MET A 107 8.67 6.47 -4.60
C MET A 107 7.39 6.77 -5.40
N GLY A 108 6.38 5.92 -5.18
CA GLY A 108 5.05 6.01 -5.78
C GLY A 108 4.92 5.37 -7.17
N TRP A 109 6.03 5.09 -7.86
CA TRP A 109 6.04 4.70 -9.28
C TRP A 109 6.19 3.20 -9.52
N SER A 110 5.28 2.63 -10.31
CA SER A 110 5.34 1.24 -10.79
C SER A 110 5.19 1.13 -12.31
N ILE A 111 5.65 0.01 -12.87
CA ILE A 111 5.26 -0.42 -14.22
C ILE A 111 3.91 -1.13 -14.10
N SER A 112 2.98 -0.81 -15.00
CA SER A 112 1.67 -1.45 -15.13
C SER A 112 1.46 -2.02 -16.53
N GLY A 113 0.47 -2.91 -16.67
CA GLY A 113 0.28 -3.73 -17.89
C GLY A 113 0.95 -5.11 -17.83
N LEU A 114 1.41 -5.51 -16.63
CA LEU A 114 1.92 -6.85 -16.33
C LEU A 114 0.91 -7.60 -15.47
N SER A 115 0.83 -8.91 -15.68
CA SER A 115 -0.12 -9.79 -15.00
C SER A 115 0.64 -10.95 -14.34
N SER A 116 0.13 -11.42 -13.20
CA SER A 116 0.76 -12.48 -12.41
C SER A 116 -0.24 -13.32 -11.62
N ILE A 117 0.10 -14.60 -11.45
CA ILE A 117 -0.47 -15.44 -10.40
C ILE A 117 0.50 -15.40 -9.22
N HIS A 118 0.03 -15.11 -8.03
CA HIS A 118 0.85 -15.06 -6.82
C HIS A 118 0.19 -15.80 -5.66
N ARG A 119 1.00 -16.18 -4.67
CA ARG A 119 0.50 -16.72 -3.41
C ARG A 119 -0.15 -15.59 -2.60
N CYS A 120 -1.34 -15.84 -2.07
CA CYS A 120 -2.06 -14.91 -1.19
C CYS A 120 -2.49 -15.63 0.10
N PRO A 121 -2.73 -14.89 1.21
CA PRO A 121 -3.11 -15.47 2.50
C PRO A 121 -4.42 -16.28 2.47
N GLN A 122 -4.61 -17.11 3.49
CA GLN A 122 -5.92 -17.66 3.85
C GLN A 122 -6.68 -16.66 4.72
N THR A 123 -8.01 -16.63 4.59
CA THR A 123 -8.91 -15.71 5.32
C THR A 123 -9.99 -16.51 6.06
N PRO A 124 -10.48 -16.04 7.23
CA PRO A 124 -11.59 -16.69 7.93
C PRO A 124 -12.83 -16.93 7.04
N GLU A 125 -13.13 -15.99 6.16
CA GLU A 125 -14.32 -15.99 5.29
C GLU A 125 -14.24 -17.03 4.15
N GLN A 126 -13.04 -17.29 3.62
CA GLN A 126 -12.83 -18.16 2.45
C GLN A 126 -12.22 -19.52 2.80
N ASP A 127 -11.54 -19.63 3.95
CA ASP A 127 -10.77 -20.80 4.37
C ASP A 127 -11.13 -21.32 5.76
N GLY A 128 -11.92 -20.57 6.56
CA GLY A 128 -12.19 -20.89 7.96
C GLY A 128 -11.02 -20.61 8.92
N ALA A 129 -9.92 -20.02 8.44
CA ALA A 129 -8.77 -19.62 9.23
C ALA A 129 -7.97 -18.50 8.55
N THR A 130 -7.47 -17.54 9.32
CA THR A 130 -6.41 -16.65 8.85
C THR A 130 -5.10 -17.43 8.80
N ARG A 131 -4.32 -17.29 7.71
CA ARG A 131 -2.95 -17.83 7.66
C ARG A 131 -2.11 -17.13 6.61
N GLY A 132 -0.95 -16.63 7.01
CA GLY A 132 0.05 -16.07 6.08
C GLY A 132 0.56 -17.07 5.02
N VAL A 133 1.07 -16.54 3.91
CA VAL A 133 1.75 -17.32 2.87
C VAL A 133 2.97 -18.03 3.46
N SER A 134 3.14 -19.32 3.18
CA SER A 134 4.18 -20.17 3.80
C SER A 134 5.05 -20.96 2.80
N TYR A 135 4.96 -20.62 1.51
CA TYR A 135 5.56 -21.33 0.36
C TYR A 135 5.15 -22.81 0.22
N SER A 136 4.10 -23.22 0.94
CA SER A 136 3.66 -24.61 1.06
C SER A 136 2.77 -25.07 -0.12
N SER A 137 2.43 -26.36 -0.17
CA SER A 137 1.36 -26.85 -1.05
C SER A 137 -0.06 -26.43 -0.61
N THR A 138 -0.23 -25.89 0.60
CA THR A 138 -1.54 -25.52 1.17
C THR A 138 -1.86 -24.03 1.10
N ASP A 139 -0.90 -23.18 0.69
CA ASP A 139 -1.13 -21.77 0.41
C ASP A 139 -2.19 -21.58 -0.69
N ARG A 140 -2.72 -20.36 -0.83
CA ARG A 140 -3.73 -19.99 -1.82
C ARG A 140 -3.15 -19.13 -2.93
N LEU A 141 -3.83 -19.12 -4.07
CA LEU A 141 -3.43 -18.38 -5.26
C LEU A 141 -4.40 -17.23 -5.55
N CYS A 142 -3.86 -16.14 -6.07
CA CYS A 142 -4.60 -15.00 -6.59
C CYS A 142 -4.04 -14.62 -7.98
N LEU A 143 -4.92 -14.41 -8.96
CA LEU A 143 -4.60 -13.90 -10.30
C LEU A 143 -4.89 -12.40 -10.32
N ASP A 144 -3.86 -11.57 -10.48
CA ASP A 144 -3.98 -10.10 -10.46
C ASP A 144 -4.76 -9.56 -9.24
N GLY A 145 -4.58 -10.22 -8.09
CA GLY A 145 -5.24 -9.91 -6.81
C GLY A 145 -6.61 -10.57 -6.63
N GLN A 146 -7.21 -11.15 -7.68
CA GLN A 146 -8.47 -11.89 -7.57
C GLN A 146 -8.23 -13.34 -7.13
N ARG A 147 -8.89 -13.75 -6.04
CA ARG A 147 -8.76 -15.07 -5.42
C ARG A 147 -9.08 -16.20 -6.41
N LEU A 148 -8.24 -17.23 -6.47
CA LEU A 148 -8.47 -18.43 -7.29
C LEU A 148 -9.09 -19.56 -6.45
N VAL A 149 -10.23 -20.07 -6.94
CA VAL A 149 -11.02 -21.18 -6.39
C VAL A 149 -10.92 -22.37 -7.33
N SER A 150 -10.58 -23.56 -6.81
CA SER A 150 -10.51 -24.79 -7.61
C SER A 150 -11.91 -25.29 -7.97
N VAL A 151 -12.13 -25.58 -9.25
CA VAL A 151 -13.40 -26.10 -9.80
C VAL A 151 -13.29 -27.51 -10.38
N ASP A 152 -12.08 -28.00 -10.60
CA ASP A 152 -11.77 -29.39 -10.96
C ASP A 152 -10.34 -29.72 -10.49
N GLY A 153 -10.09 -30.98 -10.08
CA GLY A 153 -8.85 -31.41 -9.43
C GLY A 153 -8.67 -30.91 -7.99
N GLY A 154 -7.70 -31.49 -7.27
CA GLY A 154 -7.39 -31.11 -5.87
C GLY A 154 -6.50 -29.86 -5.80
N TYR A 155 -6.86 -28.88 -4.96
CA TYR A 155 -6.15 -27.59 -4.84
C TYR A 155 -4.63 -27.74 -4.76
N GLY A 156 -3.90 -26.95 -5.54
CA GLY A 156 -2.44 -26.86 -5.51
C GLY A 156 -1.69 -27.95 -6.28
N ASN A 157 -2.36 -28.81 -7.04
CA ASN A 157 -1.75 -29.92 -7.81
C ASN A 157 -1.76 -29.69 -9.33
N SER A 158 -0.86 -30.39 -10.05
CA SER A 158 -0.84 -30.39 -11.51
C SER A 158 -2.14 -30.94 -12.09
N GLY A 159 -2.69 -30.27 -13.09
CA GLY A 159 -3.97 -30.57 -13.72
C GLY A 159 -5.16 -29.82 -13.12
N THR A 160 -5.04 -29.30 -11.89
CA THR A 160 -6.12 -28.60 -11.19
C THR A 160 -6.54 -27.33 -11.95
N VAL A 161 -7.85 -27.16 -12.09
CA VAL A 161 -8.51 -26.07 -12.80
C VAL A 161 -9.11 -25.10 -11.80
N TYR A 162 -8.89 -23.81 -12.00
CA TYR A 162 -9.40 -22.74 -11.14
C TYR A 162 -10.19 -21.69 -11.93
N ARG A 163 -11.07 -20.99 -11.23
CA ARG A 163 -11.69 -19.71 -11.64
C ARG A 163 -11.29 -18.62 -10.65
N THR A 164 -11.44 -17.36 -11.04
CA THR A 164 -11.50 -16.27 -10.05
C THR A 164 -12.82 -16.35 -9.29
N GLU A 165 -12.80 -16.03 -8.00
CA GLU A 165 -13.97 -16.02 -7.10
C GLU A 165 -15.08 -15.09 -7.63
N ILE A 166 -14.71 -13.86 -7.97
CA ILE A 166 -15.49 -13.01 -8.87
C ILE A 166 -15.15 -13.48 -10.29
N ASP A 167 -16.00 -14.32 -10.90
CA ASP A 167 -15.64 -15.06 -12.12
C ASP A 167 -15.45 -14.13 -13.34
N SER A 168 -14.20 -14.02 -13.76
CA SER A 168 -13.74 -13.32 -14.95
C SER A 168 -13.99 -14.12 -16.25
N TYR A 169 -14.55 -15.33 -16.13
CA TYR A 169 -14.63 -16.38 -17.14
C TYR A 169 -13.25 -16.85 -17.66
N ALA A 170 -12.18 -16.59 -16.90
CA ALA A 170 -10.85 -17.11 -17.18
C ALA A 170 -10.71 -18.53 -16.62
N ARG A 171 -10.36 -19.50 -17.47
CA ARG A 171 -10.00 -20.86 -17.04
C ARG A 171 -8.50 -20.91 -16.76
N VAL A 172 -8.12 -20.98 -15.49
CA VAL A 172 -6.74 -21.23 -15.05
C VAL A 172 -6.53 -22.74 -14.94
N THR A 173 -5.40 -23.27 -15.43
CA THR A 173 -4.99 -24.66 -15.24
C THR A 173 -3.55 -24.69 -14.73
N GLN A 174 -3.31 -25.37 -13.61
CA GLN A 174 -1.97 -25.60 -13.09
C GLN A 174 -1.26 -26.71 -13.88
N MET A 175 -0.01 -26.48 -14.24
CA MET A 175 0.78 -27.31 -15.13
C MET A 175 2.11 -27.69 -14.45
N SER A 176 2.37 -29.00 -14.34
CA SER A 176 3.55 -29.59 -13.69
C SER A 176 3.63 -29.35 -12.18
N GLY A 177 3.97 -30.40 -11.42
CA GLY A 177 4.21 -30.34 -9.96
C GLY A 177 3.02 -29.91 -9.09
N ASN A 178 3.23 -29.91 -7.77
CA ASN A 178 2.39 -29.15 -6.83
C ASN A 178 3.00 -27.75 -6.61
N LEU A 179 2.30 -26.83 -5.92
CA LEU A 179 2.74 -25.43 -5.78
C LEU A 179 4.17 -25.25 -5.22
N ALA A 180 4.70 -26.22 -4.46
CA ALA A 180 6.06 -26.16 -3.93
C ALA A 180 7.14 -26.56 -4.96
N SER A 181 6.76 -27.01 -6.17
CA SER A 181 7.70 -27.40 -7.22
C SER A 181 8.29 -26.19 -7.94
N SER A 182 9.60 -26.23 -8.16
CA SER A 182 10.32 -25.31 -9.04
C SER A 182 9.95 -25.44 -10.53
N THR A 183 9.15 -26.44 -10.91
CA THR A 183 8.67 -26.67 -12.28
C THR A 183 7.23 -26.18 -12.55
N THR A 184 6.49 -25.77 -11.52
CA THR A 184 5.07 -25.42 -11.68
C THR A 184 4.91 -24.11 -12.45
N TRP A 185 3.96 -24.12 -13.38
CA TRP A 185 3.51 -22.97 -14.15
C TRP A 185 1.99 -23.04 -14.36
N PHE A 186 1.40 -22.00 -14.95
CA PHE A 186 -0.05 -21.94 -15.18
C PHE A 186 -0.37 -21.53 -16.61
N LYS A 187 -1.36 -22.22 -17.20
CA LYS A 187 -2.01 -21.81 -18.45
C LYS A 187 -3.34 -21.15 -18.12
N VAL A 188 -3.61 -19.97 -18.65
CA VAL A 188 -4.88 -19.25 -18.47
C VAL A 188 -5.53 -19.00 -19.82
N GLU A 189 -6.77 -19.46 -19.99
CA GLU A 189 -7.58 -19.22 -21.18
C GLU A 189 -8.65 -18.17 -20.86
N GLN A 190 -8.55 -16.99 -21.48
CA GLN A 190 -9.45 -15.86 -21.25
C GLN A 190 -10.70 -15.90 -22.14
N LYS A 191 -11.78 -15.25 -21.70
CA LYS A 191 -13.06 -15.09 -22.43
C LYS A 191 -12.91 -14.47 -23.83
N ASN A 192 -11.91 -13.62 -24.02
CA ASN A 192 -11.55 -12.98 -25.30
C ASN A 192 -10.81 -13.93 -26.27
N GLY A 193 -10.64 -15.20 -25.91
CA GLY A 193 -9.93 -16.21 -26.68
C GLY A 193 -8.42 -16.27 -26.43
N ARG A 194 -7.79 -15.29 -25.77
CA ARG A 194 -6.35 -15.30 -25.50
C ARG A 194 -5.96 -16.47 -24.58
N ILE A 195 -4.76 -17.00 -24.83
CA ILE A 195 -4.10 -18.03 -24.01
C ILE A 195 -2.84 -17.39 -23.44
N LEU A 196 -2.69 -17.44 -22.12
CA LEU A 196 -1.58 -16.85 -21.40
C LEU A 196 -0.83 -17.93 -20.60
N ASN A 197 0.49 -17.86 -20.60
CA ASN A 197 1.34 -18.69 -19.76
C ASN A 197 1.95 -17.83 -18.65
N TYR A 198 1.99 -18.38 -17.44
CA TYR A 198 2.57 -17.73 -16.26
C TYR A 198 3.62 -18.63 -15.62
N GLY A 199 4.83 -18.09 -15.48
CA GLY A 199 5.91 -18.77 -14.80
C GLY A 199 6.39 -20.04 -15.51
N ASN A 200 6.17 -20.22 -16.81
CA ASN A 200 6.66 -21.38 -17.56
C ASN A 200 8.19 -21.34 -17.73
N SER A 201 8.73 -20.16 -18.03
CA SER A 201 10.18 -19.92 -18.05
C SER A 201 10.75 -19.73 -16.64
N ALA A 202 11.99 -20.16 -16.40
CA ALA A 202 12.59 -20.12 -15.06
C ALA A 202 12.74 -18.69 -14.50
N ASN A 203 13.04 -17.71 -15.35
CA ASN A 203 13.11 -16.30 -14.98
C ASN A 203 11.74 -15.62 -14.83
N SER A 204 10.63 -16.27 -15.23
CA SER A 204 9.26 -15.80 -14.94
C SER A 204 8.70 -16.28 -13.60
N ARG A 205 9.51 -16.92 -12.74
CA ARG A 205 9.12 -17.38 -11.40
C ARG A 205 9.86 -16.61 -10.31
N VAL A 206 9.15 -15.77 -9.57
CA VAL A 206 9.70 -14.99 -8.44
C VAL A 206 9.88 -15.91 -7.25
N GLN A 207 11.12 -16.26 -6.92
CA GLN A 207 11.46 -17.00 -5.71
C GLN A 207 12.32 -16.11 -4.78
N PRO A 208 11.79 -15.69 -3.62
CA PRO A 208 12.55 -14.95 -2.60
C PRO A 208 13.77 -15.74 -2.10
N ALA A 209 14.83 -15.06 -1.66
CA ALA A 209 15.97 -15.74 -1.05
C ALA A 209 15.55 -16.41 0.27
N GLY A 210 15.95 -17.68 0.46
CA GLY A 210 15.52 -18.49 1.62
C GLY A 210 14.14 -19.15 1.47
N ALA A 211 13.30 -18.73 0.51
CA ALA A 211 12.02 -19.41 0.26
C ALA A 211 12.24 -20.76 -0.47
N ALA A 212 11.51 -21.79 -0.04
CA ALA A 212 11.59 -23.12 -0.63
C ALA A 212 10.95 -23.23 -2.03
N ALA A 213 10.02 -22.32 -2.37
CA ALA A 213 9.26 -22.34 -3.62
C ALA A 213 8.94 -20.90 -4.10
N PRO A 214 8.51 -20.72 -5.38
CA PRO A 214 8.14 -19.40 -5.90
C PRO A 214 7.00 -18.74 -5.13
N LEU A 215 7.10 -17.42 -4.90
CA LEU A 215 6.05 -16.54 -4.43
C LEU A 215 5.05 -16.18 -5.54
N SER A 216 5.55 -16.05 -6.79
CA SER A 216 4.75 -15.58 -7.92
C SER A 216 5.23 -16.15 -9.25
N TRP A 217 4.27 -16.29 -10.17
CA TRP A 217 4.43 -16.73 -11.55
C TRP A 217 3.98 -15.57 -12.44
N LEU A 218 4.95 -14.89 -13.05
CA LEU A 218 4.75 -13.74 -13.94
C LEU A 218 4.34 -14.21 -15.33
N VAL A 219 3.55 -13.44 -16.07
CA VAL A 219 3.21 -13.78 -17.46
C VAL A 219 4.48 -13.90 -18.32
N ASP A 220 4.65 -15.02 -19.03
CA ASP A 220 5.78 -15.30 -19.94
C ASP A 220 5.38 -15.30 -21.42
N LYS A 221 4.11 -15.64 -21.73
CA LYS A 221 3.57 -15.61 -23.09
C LYS A 221 2.11 -15.19 -23.11
N VAL A 222 1.71 -14.42 -24.11
CA VAL A 222 0.32 -14.05 -24.42
C VAL A 222 0.06 -14.32 -25.89
N GLN A 223 -0.88 -15.20 -26.20
CA GLN A 223 -1.11 -15.75 -27.54
C GLN A 223 -2.60 -15.73 -27.92
N ASP A 224 -2.92 -15.53 -29.20
CA ASP A 224 -4.30 -15.64 -29.72
C ASP A 224 -4.59 -17.03 -30.32
N ARG A 225 -5.83 -17.26 -30.77
CA ARG A 225 -6.27 -18.56 -31.32
C ARG A 225 -5.76 -18.85 -32.74
N VAL A 226 -5.11 -17.89 -33.41
CA VAL A 226 -4.53 -18.07 -34.77
C VAL A 226 -3.00 -18.09 -34.79
N GLY A 227 -2.37 -17.91 -33.62
CA GLY A 227 -0.94 -18.09 -33.41
C GLY A 227 -0.13 -16.81 -33.18
N ASN A 228 -0.72 -15.60 -33.28
CA ASN A 228 0.04 -14.38 -32.98
C ASN A 228 0.35 -14.33 -31.49
N PHE A 229 1.58 -14.00 -31.12
CA PHE A 229 1.98 -13.94 -29.71
C PHE A 229 2.90 -12.78 -29.34
N GLN A 230 2.95 -12.59 -28.02
CA GLN A 230 3.85 -11.74 -27.26
C GLN A 230 4.57 -12.63 -26.24
N SER A 231 5.86 -12.39 -26.02
CA SER A 231 6.70 -13.10 -25.06
C SER A 231 7.40 -12.11 -24.14
N TYR A 232 7.38 -12.42 -22.85
CA TYR A 232 7.86 -11.57 -21.77
C TYR A 232 9.07 -12.23 -21.11
N SER A 233 10.22 -11.57 -21.13
CA SER A 233 11.46 -12.03 -20.52
C SER A 233 11.90 -11.11 -19.39
N TYR A 234 12.49 -11.71 -18.36
CA TYR A 234 12.82 -11.03 -17.11
C TYR A 234 14.29 -11.20 -16.74
N THR A 235 14.86 -10.18 -16.10
CA THR A 235 16.21 -10.18 -15.55
C THR A 235 16.12 -10.40 -14.04
N ASN A 236 16.89 -11.37 -13.53
CA ASN A 236 17.00 -11.66 -12.10
C ASN A 236 18.24 -10.96 -11.54
N PHE A 237 18.06 -10.08 -10.55
CA PHE A 237 19.11 -9.32 -9.89
C PHE A 237 19.51 -9.91 -8.51
N GLY A 238 18.95 -11.07 -8.15
CA GLY A 238 19.15 -11.76 -6.88
C GLY A 238 18.06 -11.45 -5.86
N ASN A 239 17.97 -12.25 -4.79
CA ASN A 239 17.06 -12.03 -3.66
C ASN A 239 15.62 -11.67 -4.07
N GLY A 240 15.02 -12.49 -4.93
CA GLY A 240 13.65 -12.29 -5.44
C GLY A 240 13.45 -11.09 -6.38
N GLU A 241 14.46 -10.25 -6.63
CA GLU A 241 14.35 -9.10 -7.54
C GLU A 241 14.35 -9.58 -9.01
N ILE A 242 13.16 -9.86 -9.53
CA ILE A 242 12.94 -10.24 -10.93
C ILE A 242 12.18 -9.11 -11.61
N LEU A 243 12.82 -8.48 -12.59
CA LEU A 243 12.32 -7.29 -13.29
C LEU A 243 12.13 -7.58 -14.77
N LEU A 244 11.11 -6.98 -15.39
CA LEU A 244 10.84 -7.13 -16.82
C LEU A 244 12.02 -6.60 -17.63
N GLY A 245 12.66 -7.42 -18.46
CA GLY A 245 13.77 -7.01 -19.32
C GLY A 245 13.32 -6.72 -20.75
N THR A 246 12.47 -7.57 -21.34
CA THR A 246 11.98 -7.37 -22.71
C THR A 246 10.60 -7.98 -22.94
N VAL A 247 9.72 -7.26 -23.64
CA VAL A 247 8.52 -7.83 -24.27
C VAL A 247 8.73 -7.85 -25.78
N THR A 248 8.83 -9.03 -26.37
CA THR A 248 8.93 -9.22 -27.83
C THR A 248 7.58 -9.67 -28.37
N TYR A 249 7.08 -9.02 -29.43
CA TYR A 249 5.72 -9.26 -29.94
C TYR A 249 5.67 -9.18 -31.47
N THR A 250 4.51 -9.54 -32.03
CA THR A 250 4.31 -9.87 -33.47
C THR A 250 4.99 -11.16 -33.93
N GLY A 251 5.35 -12.03 -32.99
CA GLY A 251 5.70 -13.43 -33.27
C GLY A 251 4.46 -14.21 -33.71
N LEU A 252 4.67 -15.32 -34.39
CA LEU A 252 3.62 -16.16 -34.97
C LEU A 252 4.00 -17.64 -34.84
N ASP A 253 3.20 -18.41 -34.11
CA ASP A 253 3.28 -19.88 -34.15
C ASP A 253 2.46 -20.42 -35.32
N THR A 254 3.03 -21.36 -36.07
CA THR A 254 2.38 -22.05 -37.19
C THR A 254 2.62 -23.56 -37.11
N SER A 255 1.90 -24.35 -37.92
CA SER A 255 2.19 -25.77 -38.11
C SER A 255 3.58 -26.05 -38.73
N LEU A 256 4.24 -25.03 -39.29
CA LEU A 256 5.60 -25.10 -39.83
C LEU A 256 6.66 -24.64 -38.82
N GLY A 257 6.26 -24.22 -37.62
CA GLY A 257 7.14 -23.74 -36.56
C GLY A 257 6.83 -22.31 -36.08
N THR A 258 7.64 -21.85 -35.13
CA THR A 258 7.54 -20.52 -34.48
C THR A 258 8.39 -19.48 -35.23
N VAL A 259 7.76 -18.39 -35.66
CA VAL A 259 8.44 -17.19 -36.17
C VAL A 259 8.57 -16.18 -35.03
N ALA A 260 9.79 -15.71 -34.77
CA ALA A 260 10.07 -14.70 -33.75
C ALA A 260 9.41 -13.35 -34.08
N GLY A 261 9.03 -12.59 -33.06
CA GLY A 261 8.49 -11.24 -33.23
C GLY A 261 9.59 -10.22 -33.54
N ASN A 262 9.31 -9.29 -34.45
CA ASN A 262 10.28 -8.27 -34.89
C ASN A 262 10.12 -6.91 -34.20
N ARG A 263 9.20 -6.80 -33.24
CA ARG A 263 8.99 -5.59 -32.41
C ARG A 263 9.26 -5.93 -30.95
N SER A 264 9.90 -5.01 -30.23
CA SER A 264 10.18 -5.19 -28.80
C SER A 264 9.93 -3.92 -27.98
N VAL A 265 9.70 -4.12 -26.69
CA VAL A 265 9.85 -3.09 -25.65
C VAL A 265 10.90 -3.59 -24.68
N GLU A 266 12.00 -2.87 -24.55
CA GLU A 266 13.13 -3.19 -23.68
C GLU A 266 13.20 -2.22 -22.50
N PHE A 267 13.57 -2.74 -21.34
CA PHE A 267 13.73 -1.99 -20.10
C PHE A 267 15.18 -2.16 -19.62
N SER A 268 15.87 -1.05 -19.37
CA SER A 268 17.23 -1.02 -18.85
C SER A 268 17.24 -0.57 -17.39
N TYR A 269 18.17 -1.08 -16.59
CA TYR A 269 18.18 -0.88 -15.13
C TYR A 269 19.58 -0.61 -14.60
N GLN A 270 19.67 0.41 -13.74
CA GLN A 270 20.87 0.82 -13.03
C GLN A 270 20.70 0.60 -11.51
N THR A 271 21.77 0.76 -10.73
CA THR A 271 21.66 0.79 -9.26
C THR A 271 21.06 2.13 -8.80
N ARG A 272 20.37 2.15 -7.66
CA ARG A 272 19.80 3.40 -7.10
C ARG A 272 20.87 4.50 -6.91
N THR A 273 22.07 4.13 -6.47
CA THR A 273 23.21 5.05 -6.31
C THR A 273 23.74 5.65 -7.62
N ALA A 274 23.51 4.98 -8.76
CA ALA A 274 23.83 5.51 -10.09
C ALA A 274 22.69 6.39 -10.63
N ALA A 275 21.43 6.07 -10.30
CA ALA A 275 20.27 6.87 -10.64
C ALA A 275 20.26 8.25 -9.94
N ALA A 276 20.63 8.30 -8.65
CA ALA A 276 20.89 9.55 -7.94
C ALA A 276 22.04 9.40 -6.93
N ALA A 277 22.93 10.39 -6.89
CA ALA A 277 24.14 10.34 -6.06
C ALA A 277 23.80 10.21 -4.56
N GLY A 278 24.22 9.11 -3.96
CA GLY A 278 23.98 8.82 -2.54
C GLY A 278 22.56 8.34 -2.21
N ALA A 279 21.72 8.03 -3.20
CA ALA A 279 20.48 7.27 -3.00
C ALA A 279 20.85 5.79 -2.78
N GLN A 280 20.79 5.34 -1.52
CA GLN A 280 21.10 3.97 -1.09
C GLN A 280 19.86 3.26 -0.54
N ASP A 281 18.68 3.69 -0.99
CA ASP A 281 17.35 3.27 -0.58
C ASP A 281 16.96 1.89 -1.14
N ILE A 282 17.77 0.88 -0.82
CA ILE A 282 17.45 -0.52 -1.10
C ILE A 282 16.35 -0.96 -0.13
N ALA A 283 15.11 -1.01 -0.60
CA ALA A 283 14.02 -1.61 0.15
C ALA A 283 14.19 -3.13 0.25
N SER A 284 13.77 -3.69 1.39
CA SER A 284 13.71 -5.13 1.65
C SER A 284 12.36 -5.51 2.24
N SER A 285 11.92 -6.73 1.95
CA SER A 285 10.72 -7.32 2.57
C SER A 285 11.00 -8.79 2.92
N ALA A 286 10.38 -9.28 3.98
CA ALA A 286 10.49 -10.65 4.44
C ALA A 286 9.09 -11.24 4.69
N LEU A 287 8.84 -12.44 4.16
CA LEU A 287 7.58 -13.17 4.27
C LEU A 287 7.92 -14.64 4.47
N ALA A 288 7.53 -15.22 5.61
CA ALA A 288 7.78 -16.63 5.99
C ALA A 288 9.21 -17.13 5.70
N GLY A 289 10.22 -16.35 6.08
CA GLY A 289 11.66 -16.66 5.86
C GLY A 289 12.19 -16.38 4.46
N GLY A 290 11.31 -16.09 3.49
CA GLY A 290 11.68 -15.63 2.15
C GLY A 290 11.92 -14.12 2.12
N MET A 291 13.11 -13.69 1.69
CA MET A 291 13.50 -12.28 1.55
C MET A 291 13.44 -11.80 0.09
N THR A 292 12.86 -10.62 -0.13
CA THR A 292 12.92 -9.88 -1.40
C THR A 292 13.63 -8.54 -1.23
N LEU A 293 14.32 -8.06 -2.27
CA LEU A 293 14.97 -6.75 -2.34
C LEU A 293 14.52 -5.92 -3.55
N GLN A 294 14.74 -4.60 -3.48
CA GLN A 294 14.64 -3.67 -4.62
C GLN A 294 15.97 -2.88 -4.75
N THR A 295 16.95 -3.42 -5.46
CA THR A 295 18.29 -2.82 -5.65
C THR A 295 18.38 -1.90 -6.87
N ARG A 296 17.40 -1.97 -7.79
CA ARG A 296 17.45 -1.31 -9.10
C ARG A 296 16.51 -0.11 -9.22
N ALA A 297 16.89 0.78 -10.12
CA ALA A 297 16.07 1.84 -10.67
C ALA A 297 16.02 1.73 -12.20
N LEU A 298 14.90 2.09 -12.80
CA LEU A 298 14.70 2.17 -14.24
C LEU A 298 15.67 3.20 -14.84
N GLU A 299 16.49 2.77 -15.80
CA GLU A 299 17.44 3.62 -16.52
C GLU A 299 16.80 4.17 -17.81
N SER A 300 16.08 3.34 -18.55
CA SER A 300 15.30 3.75 -19.73
C SER A 300 14.32 2.66 -20.19
N ILE A 301 13.34 3.07 -20.99
CA ILE A 301 12.45 2.17 -21.75
C ILE A 301 12.66 2.46 -23.24
N ARG A 302 12.84 1.44 -24.08
CA ARG A 302 13.01 1.56 -25.54
C ARG A 302 11.98 0.72 -26.27
N SER A 303 11.24 1.30 -27.20
CA SER A 303 10.40 0.56 -28.15
C SER A 303 11.11 0.45 -29.49
N LYS A 304 11.09 -0.74 -30.11
CA LYS A 304 11.86 -1.05 -31.32
C LYS A 304 11.04 -1.73 -32.42
N ILE A 305 11.53 -1.60 -33.65
CA ILE A 305 11.13 -2.38 -34.83
C ILE A 305 12.42 -2.84 -35.52
N ASP A 306 12.56 -4.13 -35.81
CA ASP A 306 13.73 -4.73 -36.48
C ASP A 306 15.08 -4.34 -35.83
N GLY A 307 15.08 -4.21 -34.50
CA GLY A 307 16.23 -3.77 -33.70
C GLY A 307 16.46 -2.25 -33.65
N ALA A 308 15.89 -1.48 -34.58
CA ALA A 308 15.95 -0.02 -34.56
C ALA A 308 15.00 0.56 -33.50
N VAL A 309 15.50 1.48 -32.68
CA VAL A 309 14.70 2.21 -31.67
C VAL A 309 13.80 3.22 -32.37
N VAL A 310 12.51 3.21 -32.05
CA VAL A 310 11.51 4.16 -32.57
C VAL A 310 11.02 5.15 -31.50
N ARG A 311 11.02 4.76 -30.22
CA ARG A 311 10.80 5.65 -29.07
C ARG A 311 11.66 5.25 -27.89
N LYS A 312 12.05 6.23 -27.09
CA LYS A 312 12.84 6.06 -25.86
C LYS A 312 12.31 6.97 -24.76
N TYR A 313 12.15 6.42 -23.57
CA TYR A 313 11.79 7.13 -22.34
C TYR A 313 12.98 7.10 -21.39
N VAL A 314 13.39 8.26 -20.88
CA VAL A 314 14.51 8.41 -19.95
C VAL A 314 14.03 9.15 -18.69
N PRO A 315 13.93 8.48 -17.54
CA PRO A 315 13.70 9.14 -16.26
C PRO A 315 14.97 9.86 -15.77
N ALA A 316 14.80 10.96 -15.05
CA ALA A 316 15.85 11.57 -14.23
C ALA A 316 15.40 11.55 -12.76
N TYR A 317 16.37 11.44 -11.86
CA TYR A 317 16.10 11.23 -10.43
C TYR A 317 16.88 12.18 -9.54
N GLU A 318 16.31 12.44 -8.37
CA GLU A 318 17.02 13.02 -7.23
C GLU A 318 16.80 12.15 -5.99
N LYS A 319 17.59 12.41 -4.95
CA LYS A 319 17.45 11.78 -3.64
C LYS A 319 16.67 12.71 -2.72
N ALA A 320 15.57 12.23 -2.16
CA ALA A 320 14.79 12.95 -1.15
C ALA A 320 15.67 13.42 0.01
N ARG A 321 15.61 14.71 0.34
CA ARG A 321 16.41 15.39 1.36
C ARG A 321 16.26 14.73 2.71
N TYR A 322 15.02 14.52 3.15
CA TYR A 322 14.74 13.94 4.45
C TYR A 322 14.86 12.40 4.43
N SER A 323 14.12 11.73 3.55
CA SER A 323 13.97 10.27 3.61
C SER A 323 15.10 9.47 2.97
N GLY A 324 16.00 10.13 2.21
CA GLY A 324 17.08 9.47 1.47
C GLY A 324 16.63 8.61 0.27
N ARG A 325 15.32 8.59 -0.04
CA ARG A 325 14.72 7.75 -1.08
C ARG A 325 14.81 8.36 -2.48
N LEU A 326 14.80 7.52 -3.50
CA LEU A 326 14.82 7.91 -4.89
C LEU A 326 13.47 8.52 -5.32
N LEU A 327 13.52 9.69 -5.97
CA LEU A 327 12.37 10.40 -6.53
C LEU A 327 12.62 10.63 -8.03
N MET A 328 11.70 10.21 -8.91
CA MET A 328 11.79 10.56 -10.33
C MET A 328 11.34 12.02 -10.52
N THR A 329 12.29 12.94 -10.70
CA THR A 329 12.02 14.38 -10.83
C THR A 329 11.64 14.79 -12.25
N SER A 330 11.96 13.98 -13.26
CA SER A 330 11.39 14.16 -14.60
C SER A 330 11.36 12.88 -15.43
N LEU A 331 10.54 12.87 -16.48
CA LEU A 331 10.55 11.85 -17.51
C LEU A 331 10.60 12.52 -18.89
N LYS A 332 11.58 12.12 -19.71
CA LYS A 332 11.78 12.64 -21.08
C LYS A 332 11.44 11.57 -22.11
N GLU A 333 10.59 11.92 -23.07
CA GLU A 333 10.27 11.08 -24.23
C GLU A 333 10.99 11.59 -25.49
N CYS A 334 11.64 10.68 -26.22
CA CYS A 334 12.30 10.93 -27.49
C CYS A 334 11.79 9.98 -28.59
N ALA A 335 11.68 10.50 -29.80
CA ALA A 335 11.67 9.68 -31.01
C ALA A 335 13.09 9.13 -31.25
N GLY A 336 13.17 7.87 -31.69
CA GLY A 336 14.45 7.18 -31.83
C GLY A 336 15.22 7.03 -30.50
N GLU A 337 16.54 6.86 -30.60
CA GLU A 337 17.44 6.69 -29.45
C GLU A 337 17.89 8.02 -28.81
N PHE A 338 17.74 9.15 -29.53
CA PHE A 338 18.35 10.44 -29.17
C PHE A 338 17.48 11.68 -29.38
N ALA A 339 16.80 11.82 -30.52
CA ALA A 339 16.11 13.05 -30.93
C ALA A 339 15.18 12.82 -32.16
N PRO A 340 14.16 13.69 -32.38
CA PRO A 340 13.72 14.79 -31.52
C PRO A 340 13.06 14.29 -30.22
N CYS A 341 12.92 15.16 -29.23
CA CYS A 341 12.32 14.83 -27.95
C CYS A 341 11.31 15.89 -27.53
N HIS A 342 10.25 15.47 -26.83
CA HIS A 342 9.37 16.39 -26.14
C HIS A 342 10.12 17.10 -25.00
N PRO A 343 9.67 18.30 -24.59
CA PRO A 343 10.01 18.85 -23.28
C PRO A 343 9.72 17.81 -22.18
N PRO A 344 10.61 17.63 -21.20
CA PRO A 344 10.42 16.62 -20.15
C PRO A 344 9.23 16.99 -19.26
N THR A 345 8.40 16.00 -18.92
CA THR A 345 7.42 16.19 -17.83
C THR A 345 8.19 16.23 -16.52
N LEU A 346 7.96 17.28 -15.72
CA LEU A 346 8.58 17.48 -14.41
C LEU A 346 7.64 16.99 -13.31
N PHE A 347 8.21 16.41 -12.26
CA PHE A 347 7.49 15.97 -11.06
C PHE A 347 8.09 16.65 -9.84
N SER A 348 7.23 17.23 -8.99
CA SER A 348 7.65 17.92 -7.77
C SER A 348 6.99 17.26 -6.55
N TYR A 349 7.80 16.98 -5.55
CA TYR A 349 7.40 16.27 -4.33
C TYR A 349 7.40 17.21 -3.13
N ASN A 350 6.63 16.88 -2.10
CA ASN A 350 6.74 17.54 -0.80
C ASN A 350 7.95 16.96 -0.03
N ASP A 351 9.13 17.41 -0.40
CA ASP A 351 10.44 17.03 0.17
C ASP A 351 11.09 18.25 0.85
N GLY A 352 10.33 18.90 1.73
CA GLY A 352 10.83 19.97 2.58
C GLY A 352 11.63 19.45 3.78
N ASP A 353 12.53 20.28 4.29
CA ASP A 353 13.33 19.96 5.48
C ASP A 353 12.44 19.87 6.74
N LEU A 354 12.80 19.00 7.70
CA LEU A 354 12.04 18.81 8.94
C LEU A 354 12.11 20.04 9.85
N ASN A 355 11.06 20.87 9.83
CA ASN A 355 10.88 21.98 10.76
C ASN A 355 9.83 21.62 11.84
N PHE A 356 10.28 21.02 12.93
CA PHE A 356 9.44 20.75 14.11
C PHE A 356 9.35 21.99 15.00
N GLN A 357 8.26 22.75 14.88
CA GLN A 357 7.93 23.81 15.84
C GLN A 357 7.08 23.24 16.98
N LEU A 358 7.56 23.34 18.22
CA LEU A 358 6.77 23.03 19.41
C LEU A 358 5.66 24.10 19.55
N LYS A 359 4.39 23.68 19.54
CA LYS A 359 3.26 24.55 19.90
C LYS A 359 3.15 24.65 21.42
N SER A 360 2.70 25.80 21.95
CA SER A 360 2.46 25.97 23.39
C SER A 360 1.35 25.03 23.88
N LEU A 361 1.53 24.51 25.10
CA LEU A 361 0.55 23.67 25.80
C LEU A 361 -0.77 24.41 26.12
N ALA A 362 -0.79 25.75 26.08
CA ALA A 362 -2.02 26.54 26.21
C ALA A 362 -3.05 26.19 25.13
N GLY A 363 -2.59 25.74 23.95
CA GLY A 363 -3.45 25.23 22.88
C GLY A 363 -4.13 23.89 23.18
N LEU A 364 -3.79 23.23 24.30
CA LEU A 364 -4.41 21.98 24.80
C LEU A 364 -5.34 22.24 25.99
N GLY A 365 -5.54 23.50 26.38
CA GLY A 365 -6.23 23.90 27.62
C GLY A 365 -5.43 23.67 28.91
N LEU A 366 -4.16 23.28 28.79
CA LEU A 366 -3.25 23.08 29.93
C LEU A 366 -2.42 24.34 30.18
N ALA A 367 -1.90 24.49 31.40
CA ALA A 367 -0.93 25.54 31.69
C ALA A 367 0.30 25.40 30.76
N SER A 368 0.76 26.51 30.19
CA SER A 368 2.04 26.57 29.48
C SER A 368 3.10 26.97 30.49
N PRO A 369 4.25 26.28 30.58
CA PRO A 369 5.32 26.68 31.49
C PRO A 369 5.82 28.09 31.13
N LEU A 370 5.87 28.96 32.14
CA LEU A 370 6.62 30.22 32.10
C LEU A 370 8.05 29.95 32.62
N PRO A 371 9.09 30.66 32.15
CA PRO A 371 10.47 30.36 32.52
C PRO A 371 10.87 30.86 33.91
N ASP A 372 11.74 30.09 34.56
CA ASP A 372 12.86 30.50 35.43
C ASP A 372 12.62 31.32 36.72
N SER A 373 11.42 31.85 37.00
CA SER A 373 11.07 32.37 38.34
C SER A 373 10.08 31.43 39.03
N GLY A 374 10.59 30.58 39.92
CA GLY A 374 9.84 29.42 40.42
C GLY A 374 8.71 29.74 41.39
N GLU A 375 7.61 29.01 41.25
CA GLU A 375 6.80 28.55 42.40
C GLU A 375 6.14 27.18 42.18
N ASN A 376 5.98 26.71 40.92
CA ASN A 376 5.68 25.32 40.61
C ASN A 376 6.63 24.76 39.54
N ASN A 377 7.41 23.73 39.89
CA ASN A 377 8.35 23.06 38.98
C ASN A 377 7.62 21.99 38.14
N GLU A 378 6.64 22.41 37.34
CA GLU A 378 5.77 21.53 36.55
C GLU A 378 6.56 20.90 35.38
N LEU A 379 7.26 19.79 35.64
CA LEU A 379 7.94 19.03 34.59
C LEU A 379 6.91 18.30 33.71
N TYR A 380 6.83 18.71 32.44
CA TYR A 380 5.93 18.12 31.44
C TYR A 380 6.59 16.97 30.67
N GLN A 381 5.81 15.94 30.35
CA GLN A 381 6.18 14.91 29.37
C GLN A 381 5.06 14.77 28.34
N LEU A 382 5.39 14.96 27.06
CA LEU A 382 4.46 14.78 25.93
C LEU A 382 4.80 13.51 25.16
N ARG A 383 3.81 12.67 24.88
CA ARG A 383 3.97 11.47 24.04
C ARG A 383 2.79 11.32 23.07
N VAL A 384 3.08 11.10 21.79
CA VAL A 384 2.07 10.64 20.81
C VAL A 384 1.71 9.19 21.12
N ALA A 385 0.41 8.92 21.22
CA ALA A 385 -0.16 7.66 21.66
C ALA A 385 -0.72 6.85 20.46
N GLY A 386 -1.63 5.92 20.73
CA GLY A 386 -2.45 5.28 19.70
C GLY A 386 -3.57 6.17 19.18
N ASP A 387 -4.34 5.63 18.24
CA ASP A 387 -5.72 6.06 17.92
C ASP A 387 -6.64 5.23 18.84
N TYR A 388 -7.25 5.85 19.86
CA TYR A 388 -8.07 5.11 20.83
C TYR A 388 -9.56 5.11 20.50
N ASP A 389 -10.10 6.19 19.92
CA ASP A 389 -11.53 6.31 19.60
C ASP A 389 -11.90 5.84 18.16
N GLY A 390 -10.89 5.80 17.29
CA GLY A 390 -10.94 5.36 15.90
C GLY A 390 -11.11 6.48 14.86
N ASP A 391 -10.99 7.77 15.20
CA ASP A 391 -11.20 8.86 14.24
C ASP A 391 -10.14 8.96 13.13
N GLY A 392 -9.05 8.18 13.22
CA GLY A 392 -7.97 8.14 12.25
C GLY A 392 -6.84 9.14 12.53
N THR A 393 -6.93 9.91 13.62
CA THR A 393 -5.82 10.69 14.16
C THR A 393 -5.05 9.86 15.21
N ARG A 394 -4.34 10.52 16.13
CA ARG A 394 -3.70 9.87 17.29
C ARG A 394 -3.77 10.83 18.46
N GLU A 395 -4.08 10.30 19.64
CA GLU A 395 -4.05 11.08 20.86
C GLU A 395 -2.61 11.48 21.21
N ALA A 396 -2.48 12.51 22.04
CA ALA A 396 -1.29 12.69 22.86
C ALA A 396 -1.62 12.46 24.33
N VAL A 397 -0.65 11.88 25.06
CA VAL A 397 -0.65 11.88 26.52
C VAL A 397 0.29 12.98 27.00
N VAL A 398 -0.20 13.86 27.86
CA VAL A 398 0.58 14.87 28.60
C VAL A 398 0.65 14.45 30.07
N LYS A 399 1.85 14.29 30.62
CA LYS A 399 2.05 14.21 32.07
C LYS A 399 2.57 15.52 32.62
N VAL A 400 2.20 15.79 33.87
CA VAL A 400 2.66 16.91 34.69
C VAL A 400 3.15 16.32 36.00
N ALA A 401 4.46 16.37 36.27
CA ALA A 401 5.05 15.58 37.36
C ALA A 401 4.88 16.16 38.77
N ALA A 402 4.60 17.46 38.88
CA ALA A 402 4.46 18.22 40.11
C ALA A 402 3.58 19.46 39.88
N GLY A 403 3.24 20.19 40.96
CA GLY A 403 2.37 21.37 40.91
C GLY A 403 0.88 21.05 41.07
N PRO A 404 0.00 22.07 41.13
CA PRO A 404 -1.45 21.87 41.32
C PRO A 404 -2.10 21.12 40.15
N ASN A 405 -1.47 21.11 38.97
CA ASN A 405 -1.93 20.37 37.79
C ASN A 405 -1.31 18.96 37.68
N SER A 406 -0.66 18.45 38.74
CA SER A 406 0.07 17.16 38.68
C SER A 406 -0.85 16.01 38.26
N GLY A 407 -0.46 15.26 37.22
CA GLY A 407 -1.28 14.17 36.71
C GLY A 407 -0.91 13.70 35.31
N ALA A 408 -1.85 13.00 34.69
CA ALA A 408 -1.79 12.58 33.30
C ALA A 408 -3.10 12.99 32.60
N TYR A 409 -2.97 13.48 31.37
CA TYR A 409 -4.06 14.01 30.55
C TYR A 409 -3.98 13.40 29.15
N LEU A 410 -5.13 13.02 28.59
CA LEU A 410 -5.27 12.53 27.23
C LEU A 410 -5.86 13.64 26.36
N THR A 411 -5.28 13.89 25.20
CA THR A 411 -5.72 14.94 24.28
C THR A 411 -5.98 14.33 22.91
N GLN A 412 -7.25 14.28 22.49
CA GLN A 412 -7.65 13.95 21.11
C GLN A 412 -7.22 15.07 20.16
N PHE A 413 -7.01 14.74 18.89
CA PHE A 413 -6.72 15.71 17.85
C PHE A 413 -7.76 15.65 16.73
N THR A 414 -7.99 16.76 16.04
CA THR A 414 -8.78 16.78 14.81
C THR A 414 -7.89 16.50 13.60
N GLY A 415 -8.48 16.08 12.47
CA GLY A 415 -7.74 15.81 11.23
C GLY A 415 -6.91 16.99 10.70
N ASP A 416 -7.24 18.24 11.05
CA ASP A 416 -6.44 19.43 10.74
C ASP A 416 -5.41 19.81 11.84
N ARG A 417 -5.15 18.87 12.77
CA ARG A 417 -4.13 18.93 13.84
C ARG A 417 -4.35 20.06 14.84
N ARG A 418 -5.61 20.30 15.22
CA ARG A 418 -5.98 21.06 16.43
C ARG A 418 -6.21 20.07 17.57
N ALA A 419 -5.88 20.47 18.79
CA ALA A 419 -6.24 19.70 19.97
C ALA A 419 -7.72 19.90 20.31
N ASN A 420 -8.33 18.84 20.85
CA ASN A 420 -9.63 18.88 21.49
C ASN A 420 -9.48 19.18 23.00
N ILE A 421 -10.54 19.04 23.78
CA ILE A 421 -10.49 19.09 25.25
C ILE A 421 -9.59 17.97 25.77
N SER A 422 -8.73 18.28 26.74
CA SER A 422 -7.86 17.29 27.41
C SER A 422 -8.58 16.61 28.58
N ALA A 423 -8.71 15.28 28.53
CA ALA A 423 -9.33 14.44 29.55
C ALA A 423 -8.34 14.04 30.65
N SER A 424 -8.70 14.17 31.93
CA SER A 424 -7.87 13.66 33.04
C SER A 424 -7.93 12.12 33.12
N ILE A 425 -6.76 11.49 33.14
CA ILE A 425 -6.54 10.03 33.19
C ILE A 425 -5.64 9.61 34.37
N THR A 426 -5.27 10.56 35.25
CA THR A 426 -4.31 10.45 36.38
C THR A 426 -4.50 9.27 37.32
N GLY A 427 -5.72 8.72 37.44
CA GLY A 427 -6.05 7.60 38.35
C GLY A 427 -5.53 6.25 37.87
N ALA A 428 -6.42 5.28 37.66
CA ALA A 428 -6.07 3.91 37.29
C ALA A 428 -5.35 3.74 35.93
N TYR A 429 -5.23 4.85 35.17
CA TYR A 429 -4.54 4.94 33.89
C TYR A 429 -3.36 5.93 33.94
N GLY A 430 -2.97 6.47 35.10
CA GLY A 430 -1.90 7.48 35.23
C GLY A 430 -0.50 6.99 34.77
N ALA A 431 -0.32 5.67 34.70
CA ALA A 431 0.86 5.07 34.08
C ALA A 431 0.92 5.28 32.54
N LEU A 432 -0.17 5.60 31.84
CA LEU A 432 -0.24 5.86 30.39
C LEU A 432 0.95 6.65 29.86
N GLY A 433 1.58 6.18 28.78
CA GLY A 433 2.79 6.81 28.23
C GLY A 433 4.07 6.67 29.07
N SER A 434 4.05 5.93 30.19
CA SER A 434 5.26 5.28 30.72
C SER A 434 5.76 4.25 29.70
N PRO A 435 7.08 4.01 29.56
CA PRO A 435 7.62 2.90 28.75
C PRO A 435 7.13 1.51 29.20
N GLN A 436 6.51 1.39 30.37
CA GLN A 436 5.91 0.17 30.89
C GLN A 436 4.63 -0.28 30.17
N VAL A 437 3.94 0.64 29.47
CA VAL A 437 2.63 0.36 28.84
C VAL A 437 2.82 -0.24 27.45
N SER A 438 1.98 -1.22 27.07
CA SER A 438 1.82 -1.62 25.67
C SER A 438 0.52 -1.09 25.08
N GLU A 439 0.56 -0.81 23.79
CA GLU A 439 -0.54 -0.27 22.99
C GLU A 439 -0.55 -1.02 21.66
N ALA A 440 -1.68 -1.65 21.34
CA ALA A 440 -1.93 -2.36 20.08
C ALA A 440 -3.44 -2.56 19.90
N ASP A 441 -3.90 -2.78 18.68
CA ASP A 441 -5.27 -3.26 18.45
C ASP A 441 -5.36 -4.74 18.85
N MET A 442 -6.11 -5.04 19.90
CA MET A 442 -6.24 -6.38 20.47
C MET A 442 -7.50 -7.12 19.99
N ASP A 443 -8.45 -6.42 19.36
CA ASP A 443 -9.78 -6.94 19.04
C ASP A 443 -10.20 -6.73 17.57
N GLY A 444 -9.30 -6.21 16.74
CA GLY A 444 -9.50 -5.97 15.32
C GLY A 444 -10.43 -4.78 15.04
N SER A 445 -10.66 -3.90 16.01
CA SER A 445 -11.60 -2.77 15.87
C SER A 445 -11.01 -1.54 15.17
N GLY A 446 -9.74 -1.59 14.78
CA GLY A 446 -8.98 -0.46 14.22
C GLY A 446 -8.52 0.55 15.27
N ARG A 447 -8.61 0.22 16.56
CA ARG A 447 -8.32 1.10 17.69
C ARG A 447 -7.27 0.48 18.59
N ALA A 448 -6.40 1.30 19.16
CA ALA A 448 -5.46 0.85 20.18
C ALA A 448 -6.19 0.50 21.49
N ALA A 449 -5.79 -0.62 22.10
CA ALA A 449 -6.04 -0.94 23.49
C ALA A 449 -4.82 -0.58 24.34
N LEU A 450 -5.04 -0.19 25.59
CA LEU A 450 -4.00 -0.09 26.61
C LEU A 450 -3.77 -1.45 27.24
N ILE A 451 -2.54 -1.84 27.55
CA ILE A 451 -2.22 -3.23 27.90
C ILE A 451 -1.29 -3.31 29.10
N GLY A 452 -1.61 -4.20 30.04
CA GLY A 452 -0.69 -4.63 31.11
C GLY A 452 -0.57 -3.67 32.29
N LEU A 453 -1.59 -2.84 32.54
CA LEU A 453 -1.59 -1.81 33.59
C LEU A 453 -1.97 -2.39 34.97
N PRO A 454 -1.03 -2.48 35.95
CA PRO A 454 -1.31 -3.09 37.27
C PRO A 454 -2.27 -2.28 38.15
N GLN A 455 -2.57 -1.04 37.74
CA GLN A 455 -3.56 -0.17 38.39
C GLN A 455 -5.00 -0.45 37.93
N LEU A 456 -5.18 -1.16 36.79
CA LEU A 456 -6.49 -1.64 36.35
C LEU A 456 -6.85 -2.94 37.05
N ASP A 457 -5.88 -3.85 37.17
CA ASP A 457 -6.01 -5.10 37.90
C ASP A 457 -4.65 -5.53 38.45
N THR A 458 -4.61 -6.10 39.66
CA THR A 458 -3.37 -6.48 40.33
C THR A 458 -2.96 -7.94 40.09
N SER A 459 -3.89 -8.76 39.58
CA SER A 459 -3.71 -10.22 39.48
C SER A 459 -3.51 -10.68 38.03
N ASN A 460 -4.14 -9.99 37.07
CA ASN A 460 -4.24 -10.40 35.68
C ASN A 460 -3.93 -9.25 34.73
N VAL A 461 -3.44 -9.57 33.53
CA VAL A 461 -3.27 -8.59 32.45
C VAL A 461 -4.65 -8.03 32.13
N ALA A 462 -4.80 -6.72 32.23
CA ALA A 462 -6.02 -6.01 31.94
C ALA A 462 -5.80 -5.02 30.80
N PHE A 463 -6.87 -4.80 30.03
CA PHE A 463 -6.89 -3.83 28.94
C PHE A 463 -7.67 -2.56 29.31
N GLY A 464 -7.23 -1.43 28.77
CA GLY A 464 -8.00 -0.19 28.72
C GLY A 464 -8.55 0.03 27.32
N LEU A 465 -9.88 0.06 27.17
CA LEU A 465 -10.55 0.28 25.89
C LEU A 465 -11.40 1.54 25.93
N TRP A 466 -11.49 2.23 24.80
CA TRP A 466 -12.32 3.43 24.67
C TRP A 466 -13.81 3.12 24.82
N ASN A 467 -14.47 3.75 25.78
CA ASN A 467 -15.89 3.58 26.07
C ASN A 467 -16.77 4.33 25.06
N TYR A 468 -17.00 3.67 23.92
CA TYR A 468 -17.80 4.19 22.82
C TYR A 468 -19.26 4.53 23.18
N GLN A 469 -19.80 3.96 24.26
CA GLN A 469 -21.16 4.23 24.73
C GLN A 469 -21.25 5.58 25.48
N ALA A 470 -20.15 6.01 26.12
CA ALA A 470 -20.05 7.31 26.78
C ALA A 470 -19.46 8.39 25.85
N TYR A 471 -18.49 8.03 25.00
CA TYR A 471 -17.75 8.93 24.12
C TYR A 471 -17.66 8.32 22.71
N PRO A 472 -18.52 8.71 21.75
CA PRO A 472 -18.43 8.27 20.36
C PRO A 472 -17.13 8.71 19.66
N ARG A 473 -16.85 8.17 18.46
CA ARG A 473 -15.66 8.50 17.64
C ARG A 473 -15.52 10.01 17.40
N GLY A 474 -14.33 10.57 17.65
CA GLY A 474 -14.03 11.99 17.53
C GLY A 474 -14.81 12.91 18.50
N ALA A 475 -15.63 12.37 19.41
CA ALA A 475 -16.37 13.16 20.38
C ALA A 475 -15.44 13.54 21.56
N PRO A 476 -15.43 14.81 22.02
CA PRO A 476 -14.54 15.24 23.10
C PRO A 476 -14.74 14.42 24.38
N ALA A 477 -13.69 13.78 24.87
CA ALA A 477 -13.69 13.12 26.16
C ALA A 477 -13.66 14.16 27.30
N SER A 478 -14.80 14.43 27.95
CA SER A 478 -14.91 15.35 29.08
C SER A 478 -14.42 14.76 30.43
N GLY A 479 -13.88 13.55 30.40
CA GLY A 479 -13.40 12.77 31.54
C GLY A 479 -12.72 11.49 31.03
N ASN A 480 -12.19 10.66 31.92
CA ASN A 480 -11.49 9.43 31.53
C ASN A 480 -12.35 8.56 30.58
N PRO A 481 -11.92 8.33 29.33
CA PRO A 481 -12.69 7.58 28.34
C PRO A 481 -12.51 6.06 28.43
N PHE A 482 -11.55 5.58 29.20
CA PHE A 482 -11.19 4.16 29.21
C PHE A 482 -12.05 3.33 30.19
N GLY A 483 -12.65 2.27 29.67
CA GLY A 483 -13.18 1.16 30.47
C GLY A 483 -12.17 0.01 30.59
N LYS A 484 -12.35 -0.87 31.59
CA LYS A 484 -11.50 -2.05 31.80
C LYS A 484 -12.06 -3.29 31.10
N VAL A 485 -11.17 -4.09 30.51
CA VAL A 485 -11.41 -5.50 30.16
C VAL A 485 -10.38 -6.37 30.90
N ARG A 486 -10.78 -7.57 31.34
CA ARG A 486 -9.89 -8.52 32.02
C ARG A 486 -9.41 -9.61 31.07
N THR A 487 -8.34 -10.30 31.46
CA THR A 487 -7.93 -11.58 30.83
C THR A 487 -7.65 -12.65 31.88
N ASP A 488 -7.61 -13.89 31.45
CA ASP A 488 -7.12 -15.02 32.24
C ASP A 488 -5.59 -15.07 32.35
N ILE A 489 -4.86 -14.26 31.58
CA ILE A 489 -3.40 -14.14 31.66
C ILE A 489 -3.01 -13.52 33.00
N ALA A 490 -2.35 -14.29 33.87
CA ALA A 490 -1.78 -13.79 35.11
C ALA A 490 -0.75 -12.67 34.84
N LEU A 491 -0.81 -11.58 35.61
CA LEU A 491 0.20 -10.51 35.56
C LEU A 491 1.55 -11.09 36.02
N PRO A 492 2.63 -10.97 35.24
CA PRO A 492 3.95 -11.30 35.76
C PRO A 492 4.31 -10.36 36.92
N GLY A 493 4.81 -10.94 38.02
CA GLY A 493 5.45 -10.17 39.08
C GLY A 493 6.71 -9.45 38.56
N PHE A 494 7.06 -8.32 39.18
CA PHE A 494 8.07 -7.39 38.68
C PHE A 494 9.40 -8.06 38.31
N ALA A 495 9.67 -8.20 37.00
CA ALA A 495 10.94 -8.68 36.48
C ALA A 495 11.99 -7.56 36.57
N ILE A 496 13.05 -7.81 37.35
CA ILE A 496 14.17 -6.88 37.55
C ILE A 496 14.89 -6.65 36.20
N GLY A 497 15.28 -5.40 35.94
CA GLY A 497 15.96 -4.97 34.71
C GLY A 497 15.05 -4.76 33.49
N ILE A 498 13.77 -5.15 33.56
CA ILE A 498 12.85 -5.11 32.41
C ILE A 498 11.83 -3.98 32.57
N HIS A 499 11.99 -2.93 31.77
CA HIS A 499 11.08 -1.78 31.74
C HIS A 499 9.68 -2.09 31.20
N LYS A 500 9.48 -3.19 30.46
CA LYS A 500 8.19 -3.55 29.86
C LYS A 500 7.96 -5.07 29.91
N GLN A 501 7.07 -5.49 30.79
CA GLN A 501 6.84 -6.90 31.14
C GLN A 501 5.66 -7.54 30.38
N VAL A 502 4.84 -6.70 29.74
CA VAL A 502 3.79 -7.12 28.80
C VAL A 502 4.04 -6.43 27.46
N LEU A 503 4.12 -7.23 26.40
CA LEU A 503 4.31 -6.83 25.01
C LEU A 503 3.12 -7.34 24.20
N ALA A 504 2.84 -6.68 23.08
CA ALA A 504 1.73 -7.05 22.20
C ALA A 504 2.19 -6.94 20.74
N ALA A 505 1.97 -8.01 19.98
CA ALA A 505 2.30 -8.14 18.56
C ALA A 505 1.55 -9.36 18.00
N ASP A 506 1.33 -9.40 16.68
CA ASP A 506 1.12 -10.67 15.99
C ASP A 506 2.46 -11.43 15.98
N VAL A 507 2.54 -12.58 16.67
CA VAL A 507 3.80 -13.33 16.88
C VAL A 507 3.91 -14.55 15.98
N ASP A 508 2.80 -15.09 15.48
CA ASP A 508 2.77 -16.31 14.66
C ASP A 508 2.15 -16.15 13.25
N ALA A 509 1.74 -14.94 12.89
CA ALA A 509 1.14 -14.55 11.62
C ALA A 509 -0.28 -15.12 11.36
N ASP A 510 -1.09 -15.27 12.42
CA ASP A 510 -2.55 -15.46 12.33
C ASP A 510 -3.35 -14.14 12.19
N GLY A 511 -2.68 -12.98 12.19
CA GLY A 511 -3.29 -11.68 11.93
C GLY A 511 -4.00 -11.06 13.14
N LYS A 512 -3.97 -11.71 14.31
CA LYS A 512 -4.41 -11.12 15.58
C LYS A 512 -3.20 -10.67 16.40
N THR A 513 -3.42 -9.71 17.29
CA THR A 513 -2.38 -9.32 18.25
C THR A 513 -2.40 -10.25 19.46
N ASP A 514 -1.31 -10.99 19.68
CA ASP A 514 -1.07 -11.81 20.86
C ASP A 514 -0.55 -10.98 22.05
N VAL A 515 -0.58 -11.59 23.24
CA VAL A 515 0.05 -11.04 24.44
C VAL A 515 1.31 -11.85 24.78
N LEU A 516 2.46 -11.17 24.74
CA LEU A 516 3.72 -11.68 25.26
C LEU A 516 3.91 -11.22 26.72
N THR A 517 4.09 -12.15 27.66
CA THR A 517 4.42 -11.83 29.06
C THR A 517 5.83 -12.27 29.42
N ILE A 518 6.55 -11.44 30.17
CA ILE A 518 7.91 -11.72 30.63
C ILE A 518 7.91 -11.89 32.15
N ALA A 519 8.37 -13.05 32.64
CA ALA A 519 8.37 -13.37 34.07
C ALA A 519 9.77 -13.71 34.60
N PRO A 520 10.07 -13.40 35.87
CA PRO A 520 11.37 -13.68 36.46
C PRO A 520 11.57 -15.17 36.76
N GLU A 521 12.84 -15.60 36.68
CA GLU A 521 13.40 -16.87 37.18
C GLU A 521 12.87 -18.18 36.57
N SER A 522 11.89 -18.10 35.66
CA SER A 522 11.19 -19.24 35.05
C SER A 522 11.99 -20.03 34.00
N CYS A 523 13.31 -19.83 33.93
CA CYS A 523 14.21 -20.41 32.93
C CYS A 523 15.47 -21.07 33.54
N GLY A 524 15.51 -21.21 34.88
CA GLY A 524 16.70 -21.66 35.59
C GLY A 524 17.82 -20.62 35.59
N SER A 525 19.06 -21.06 35.86
CA SER A 525 20.25 -20.21 35.89
C SER A 525 21.35 -20.70 34.96
N ASP A 526 22.29 -19.81 34.63
CA ASP A 526 23.41 -20.02 33.70
C ASP A 526 24.78 -19.76 34.32
N GLY A 527 24.86 -19.73 35.66
CA GLY A 527 26.06 -19.36 36.41
C GLY A 527 26.22 -17.86 36.68
N PHE A 528 25.52 -16.99 35.95
CA PHE A 528 25.53 -15.54 36.19
C PHE A 528 24.24 -15.02 36.84
N GLY A 529 23.13 -15.75 36.71
CA GLY A 529 21.94 -15.52 37.52
C GLY A 529 20.72 -16.30 37.03
N ASN A 530 19.58 -16.05 37.66
CA ASN A 530 18.29 -16.59 37.23
C ASN A 530 17.78 -15.84 35.99
N ARG A 531 17.42 -16.58 34.93
CA ARG A 531 16.96 -16.04 33.64
C ARG A 531 15.47 -15.70 33.64
N ASN A 532 15.10 -14.71 32.84
CA ASN A 532 13.70 -14.30 32.63
C ASN A 532 13.11 -15.09 31.45
N GLY A 533 11.90 -15.65 31.59
CA GLY A 533 11.21 -16.34 30.50
C GLY A 533 10.24 -15.43 29.76
N VAL A 534 10.24 -15.50 28.42
CA VAL A 534 9.27 -14.82 27.55
C VAL A 534 8.23 -15.84 27.09
N PHE A 535 6.96 -15.54 27.34
CA PHE A 535 5.84 -16.45 27.11
C PHE A 535 4.80 -15.85 26.17
N LEU A 536 4.27 -16.68 25.27
CA LEU A 536 3.16 -16.38 24.38
C LEU A 536 1.84 -16.82 25.02
N ASN A 537 0.83 -15.95 24.95
CA ASN A 537 -0.55 -16.24 25.30
C ASN A 537 -1.37 -15.83 24.06
N ARG A 538 -1.92 -16.80 23.33
CA ARG A 538 -2.40 -16.59 21.95
C ARG A 538 -3.83 -16.05 21.89
N ASN A 539 -4.12 -15.14 20.97
CA ASN A 539 -5.41 -14.44 20.93
C ASN A 539 -6.54 -15.27 20.29
N VAL A 540 -7.18 -16.12 21.08
CA VAL A 540 -8.30 -16.98 20.62
C VAL A 540 -9.67 -16.29 20.61
N SER A 541 -9.73 -14.98 20.88
CA SER A 541 -11.00 -14.23 20.84
C SER A 541 -11.62 -14.22 19.45
N ASN A 542 -12.95 -14.08 19.36
CA ASN A 542 -13.66 -13.89 18.11
C ASN A 542 -14.63 -12.71 18.25
N GLY A 543 -14.34 -11.60 17.57
CA GLY A 543 -15.09 -10.34 17.69
C GLY A 543 -14.51 -9.36 18.72
N GLN A 544 -15.15 -8.19 18.81
CA GLN A 544 -14.68 -7.06 19.61
C GLN A 544 -14.77 -7.32 21.12
N PHE A 545 -13.87 -6.70 21.88
CA PHE A 545 -13.81 -6.83 23.33
C PHE A 545 -14.89 -5.97 24.01
N VAL A 546 -15.52 -6.50 25.06
CA VAL A 546 -16.61 -5.84 25.78
C VAL A 546 -16.12 -5.32 27.14
N ILE A 547 -16.31 -4.02 27.38
CA ILE A 547 -15.94 -3.38 28.66
C ILE A 547 -16.69 -4.07 29.81
N GLY A 548 -15.95 -4.46 30.85
CA GLY A 548 -16.46 -5.17 32.02
C GLY A 548 -16.43 -6.69 31.93
N THR A 549 -16.11 -7.30 30.78
CA THR A 549 -15.96 -8.77 30.66
C THR A 549 -14.51 -9.23 30.86
N GLU A 550 -14.36 -10.55 30.95
CA GLU A 550 -13.08 -11.26 30.82
C GLU A 550 -12.94 -11.80 29.38
N VAL A 551 -11.71 -11.88 28.88
CA VAL A 551 -11.35 -12.41 27.55
C VAL A 551 -10.29 -13.49 27.74
N HIS A 552 -10.52 -14.65 27.11
CA HIS A 552 -9.67 -15.83 27.26
C HIS A 552 -8.59 -15.93 26.18
N PHE A 553 -7.39 -16.37 26.57
CA PHE A 553 -6.23 -16.56 25.70
C PHE A 553 -5.76 -18.03 25.71
N GLU A 554 -5.10 -18.48 24.65
CA GLU A 554 -4.53 -19.84 24.63
C GLU A 554 -3.37 -19.96 25.63
N ALA A 555 -3.25 -21.16 26.21
CA ALA A 555 -2.39 -21.43 27.35
C ALA A 555 -0.92 -21.01 27.15
N ARG A 556 -0.42 -20.30 28.17
CA ARG A 556 0.90 -19.67 28.26
C ARG A 556 2.07 -20.60 27.87
N ARG A 557 2.64 -20.41 26.68
CA ARG A 557 3.77 -21.18 26.15
C ARG A 557 5.09 -20.42 26.28
N LEU A 558 6.12 -21.02 26.87
CA LEU A 558 7.48 -20.46 26.84
C LEU A 558 8.01 -20.44 25.40
N LEU A 559 8.46 -19.27 24.92
CA LEU A 559 9.10 -19.11 23.62
C LEU A 559 10.63 -19.20 23.74
N PHE A 560 11.22 -18.35 24.59
CA PHE A 560 12.65 -18.25 24.79
C PHE A 560 12.98 -17.63 26.15
N CYS A 561 14.24 -17.75 26.56
CA CYS A 561 14.76 -17.20 27.80
C CYS A 561 15.68 -16.01 27.51
N LEU A 562 15.46 -14.89 28.18
CA LEU A 562 16.34 -13.74 28.18
C LEU A 562 17.42 -13.89 29.28
N PRO A 563 18.69 -13.55 29.00
CA PRO A 563 19.67 -13.33 30.06
C PRO A 563 19.23 -12.16 30.95
N ARG A 564 19.76 -12.09 32.19
CA ARG A 564 19.74 -10.81 32.93
C ARG A 564 20.68 -9.83 32.23
N ILE A 565 20.22 -8.58 32.13
CA ILE A 565 20.98 -7.40 31.71
C ILE A 565 21.23 -6.57 32.98
#